data_AF-A0A965PNM1-F1
#
_entry.id   AF-A0A965PNM1-F1
#
_cell.length_a   1.000
_cell.length_b   1.000
_cell.length_c   1.000
_cell.angle_alpha   90.00
_cell.angle_beta   90.00
_cell.angle_gamma   90.00
#
_symmetry.space_group_name_H-M   'P 1'
#
loop_
_entity.id
_entity.type
_entity.pdbx_description
1 polymer ?
#
loop_
_entity_poly.entity_id
_entity_poly.type
_entity_poly.pdbx_seq_one_letter_code
_entity_poly.pdbx_strand_id
1 'polypeptide(L)'
;MKYPCLVKKKLSQLSPAPYNPRKITSDALARLTKSLSELGNLQPITWNAKTGNIVGGHQRLKCYQALQIDEVEVWAVWLDEAQEKAANIALNKLSGEFDFPALKDILQEIDTGEIDLDITGFSEHEIAEMMEAIKPEEEGKATGEICETCGKPL
;
A
#
# COMPACT_ATOMS: atom_id res chain seq x y z
N MET A 1 9.12 31.02 -3.10
CA MET A 1 9.03 29.76 -2.33
C MET A 1 10.00 28.77 -2.95
N LYS A 2 10.77 28.01 -2.15
CA LYS A 2 11.68 26.99 -2.67
C LYS A 2 10.93 25.66 -2.73
N TYR A 3 10.99 24.98 -3.86
CA TYR A 3 10.40 23.65 -4.05
C TYR A 3 11.50 22.58 -4.09
N PRO A 4 11.21 21.35 -3.66
CA PRO A 4 9.95 20.92 -3.06
C PRO A 4 9.82 21.32 -1.58
N CYS A 5 8.59 21.41 -1.06
CA CYS A 5 8.32 21.76 0.36
C CYS A 5 6.96 21.27 0.85
N LEU A 6 6.77 21.18 2.18
CA LEU A 6 5.46 20.95 2.79
C LEU A 6 4.68 22.26 2.89
N VAL A 7 3.39 22.22 2.52
CA VAL A 7 2.46 23.34 2.65
C VAL A 7 1.08 22.85 3.04
N LYS A 8 0.32 23.64 3.79
CA LYS A 8 -1.10 23.37 4.08
C LYS A 8 -1.98 23.85 2.93
N LYS A 9 -2.94 23.03 2.52
CA LYS A 9 -3.88 23.33 1.43
C LYS A 9 -5.27 22.84 1.77
N LYS A 10 -6.26 23.66 1.42
CA LYS A 10 -7.65 23.22 1.41
C LYS A 10 -7.85 22.17 0.33
N LEU A 11 -8.70 21.17 0.60
CA LEU A 11 -9.02 20.14 -0.39
C LEU A 11 -9.63 20.74 -1.66
N SER A 12 -10.40 21.81 -1.54
CA SER A 12 -10.99 22.56 -2.67
C SER A 12 -9.96 23.19 -3.60
N GLN A 13 -8.69 23.28 -3.19
CA GLN A 13 -7.59 23.80 -4.01
C GLN A 13 -6.76 22.70 -4.68
N LEU A 14 -7.12 21.43 -4.48
CA LEU A 14 -6.39 20.29 -5.00
C LEU A 14 -7.16 19.69 -6.19
N SER A 15 -6.65 19.91 -7.40
CA SER A 15 -7.26 19.39 -8.62
C SER A 15 -6.72 18.00 -8.94
N PRO A 16 -7.56 16.96 -9.06
CA PRO A 16 -7.11 15.65 -9.54
C PRO A 16 -6.54 15.76 -10.96
N ALA A 17 -5.36 15.21 -11.22
CA ALA A 17 -4.84 15.11 -12.58
C ALA A 17 -5.78 14.23 -13.46
N PRO A 18 -6.28 14.73 -14.60
CA PRO A 18 -7.25 14.01 -15.43
C PRO A 18 -6.65 12.78 -16.14
N TYR A 19 -5.32 12.71 -16.24
CA TYR A 19 -4.59 11.63 -16.89
C TYR A 19 -4.10 10.55 -15.91
N ASN A 20 -4.43 10.64 -14.61
CA ASN A 20 -3.97 9.66 -13.62
C ASN A 20 -4.53 8.26 -13.93
N PRO A 21 -3.68 7.26 -14.25
CA PRO A 21 -4.15 5.96 -14.72
C PRO A 21 -4.60 5.03 -13.59
N ARG A 22 -4.28 5.35 -12.32
CA ARG A 22 -4.50 4.44 -11.19
C ARG A 22 -5.96 4.40 -10.74
N LYS A 23 -6.51 3.18 -10.71
CA LYS A 23 -7.79 2.84 -10.09
C LYS A 23 -7.56 2.21 -8.71
N ILE A 24 -8.61 2.20 -7.89
CA ILE A 24 -8.63 1.52 -6.59
C ILE A 24 -10.01 0.89 -6.42
N THR A 25 -10.08 -0.26 -5.77
CA THR A 25 -11.35 -0.89 -5.37
C THR A 25 -11.95 -0.15 -4.18
N SER A 26 -13.25 -0.31 -3.94
CA SER A 26 -13.91 0.28 -2.76
C SER A 26 -13.34 -0.27 -1.45
N ASP A 27 -13.04 -1.56 -1.42
CA ASP A 27 -12.46 -2.28 -0.28
C ASP A 27 -11.06 -1.75 0.08
N ALA A 28 -10.15 -1.63 -0.90
CA ALA A 28 -8.83 -1.05 -0.66
C ALA A 28 -8.91 0.44 -0.29
N LEU A 29 -9.92 1.18 -0.79
CA LEU A 29 -10.15 2.57 -0.38
C LEU A 29 -10.63 2.65 1.09
N ALA A 30 -11.44 1.70 1.55
CA ALA A 30 -11.87 1.62 2.94
C ALA A 30 -10.68 1.36 3.87
N ARG A 31 -9.82 0.38 3.56
CA ARG A 31 -8.57 0.14 4.30
C ARG A 31 -7.66 1.36 4.33
N LEU A 32 -7.48 2.04 3.19
CA LEU A 32 -6.71 3.30 3.14
C LEU A 32 -7.33 4.40 4.02
N THR A 33 -8.65 4.50 4.05
CA THR A 33 -9.36 5.49 4.89
C THR A 33 -9.16 5.19 6.37
N LYS A 34 -9.25 3.91 6.76
CA LYS A 34 -8.99 3.44 8.13
C LYS A 34 -7.55 3.72 8.54
N SER A 35 -6.59 3.33 7.71
CA SER A 35 -5.16 3.60 7.89
C SER A 35 -4.88 5.10 8.11
N LEU A 36 -5.47 5.98 7.28
CA LEU A 36 -5.35 7.43 7.46
C LEU A 36 -6.00 7.95 8.75
N SER A 37 -7.10 7.35 9.18
CA SER A 37 -7.80 7.75 10.41
C SER A 37 -7.02 7.34 11.68
N GLU A 38 -6.37 6.19 11.66
CA GLU A 38 -5.70 5.62 12.84
C GLU A 38 -4.22 6.00 12.92
N LEU A 39 -3.50 5.96 11.78
CA LEU A 39 -2.06 6.23 11.71
C LEU A 39 -1.76 7.67 11.28
N GLY A 40 -2.76 8.41 10.83
CA GLY A 40 -2.59 9.74 10.28
C GLY A 40 -1.94 9.74 8.89
N ASN A 41 -1.40 10.90 8.49
CA ASN A 41 -0.86 11.12 7.16
C ASN A 41 0.61 10.69 7.07
N LEU A 42 0.86 9.39 6.90
CA LEU A 42 2.22 8.85 6.72
C LEU A 42 2.86 9.25 5.40
N GLN A 43 2.05 9.53 4.36
CA GLN A 43 2.54 9.97 3.06
C GLN A 43 1.61 11.04 2.44
N PRO A 44 2.03 12.32 2.45
CA PRO A 44 1.19 13.42 1.98
C PRO A 44 0.87 13.30 0.48
N ILE A 45 -0.18 14.02 0.07
CA ILE A 45 -0.49 14.22 -1.35
C ILE A 45 0.65 15.01 -1.99
N THR A 46 1.13 14.56 -3.15
CA THR A 46 2.07 15.33 -3.96
C THR A 46 1.28 16.23 -4.90
N TRP A 47 1.46 17.54 -4.78
CA TRP A 47 0.73 18.56 -5.53
C TRP A 47 1.70 19.45 -6.31
N ASN A 48 1.45 19.68 -7.59
CA ASN A 48 2.26 20.58 -8.39
C ASN A 48 1.73 22.00 -8.27
N ALA A 49 2.50 22.87 -7.61
CA ALA A 49 2.15 24.27 -7.43
C ALA A 49 2.12 25.06 -8.74
N LYS A 50 2.77 24.57 -9.81
CA LYS A 50 2.80 25.21 -11.13
C LYS A 50 1.49 25.02 -11.89
N THR A 51 0.92 23.81 -11.88
CA THR A 51 -0.27 23.43 -12.65
C THR A 51 -1.54 23.40 -11.80
N GLY A 52 -1.41 23.27 -10.49
CA GLY A 52 -2.51 23.04 -9.56
C GLY A 52 -2.94 21.57 -9.44
N ASN A 53 -2.29 20.64 -10.15
CA ASN A 53 -2.70 19.25 -10.20
C ASN A 53 -2.08 18.40 -9.06
N ILE A 54 -2.84 17.41 -8.61
CA ILE A 54 -2.30 16.30 -7.82
C ILE A 54 -1.47 15.42 -8.75
N VAL A 55 -0.20 15.25 -8.39
CA VAL A 55 0.75 14.34 -9.06
C VAL A 55 0.65 12.94 -8.47
N GLY A 56 0.44 12.82 -7.15
CA GLY A 56 0.26 11.53 -6.48
C GLY A 56 -0.56 11.66 -5.19
N GLY A 57 -1.22 10.57 -4.80
CA GLY A 57 -2.11 10.57 -3.64
C GLY A 57 -3.59 10.84 -3.96
N HIS A 58 -4.04 10.63 -5.22
CA HIS A 58 -5.44 10.82 -5.61
C HIS A 58 -6.44 10.01 -4.77
N GLN A 59 -6.07 8.82 -4.33
CA GLN A 59 -6.95 8.01 -3.47
C GLN A 59 -7.02 8.58 -2.06
N ARG A 60 -5.93 9.16 -1.53
CA ARG A 60 -5.95 9.86 -0.24
C ARG A 60 -6.83 11.09 -0.27
N LEU A 61 -6.88 11.82 -1.39
CA LEU A 61 -7.83 12.92 -1.56
C LEU A 61 -9.27 12.42 -1.33
N LYS A 62 -9.65 11.28 -1.93
CA LYS A 62 -10.99 10.70 -1.75
C LYS A 62 -11.24 10.31 -0.29
N CYS A 63 -10.24 9.74 0.39
CA CYS A 63 -10.33 9.43 1.82
C CYS A 63 -10.54 10.69 2.66
N TYR A 64 -9.76 11.75 2.43
CA TYR A 64 -9.92 13.01 3.16
C TYR A 64 -11.29 13.67 2.91
N GLN A 65 -11.82 13.56 1.69
CA GLN A 65 -13.19 13.99 1.38
C GLN A 65 -14.22 13.17 2.15
N ALA A 66 -14.07 11.85 2.21
CA ALA A 66 -14.96 10.96 2.97
C ALA A 66 -14.90 11.22 4.48
N LEU A 67 -13.72 11.55 5.00
CA LEU A 67 -13.47 11.94 6.40
C LEU A 67 -13.86 13.39 6.70
N GLN A 68 -14.37 14.15 5.72
CA GLN A 68 -14.79 15.55 5.87
C GLN A 68 -13.68 16.49 6.38
N ILE A 69 -12.43 16.22 6.03
CA ILE A 69 -11.28 17.06 6.36
C ILE A 69 -11.22 18.25 5.39
N ASP A 70 -11.16 19.50 5.89
CA ASP A 70 -11.11 20.70 5.01
C ASP A 70 -9.69 21.01 4.51
N GLU A 71 -8.67 20.75 5.34
CA GLU A 71 -7.28 21.16 5.08
C GLU A 71 -6.30 20.03 5.42
N VAL A 72 -5.30 19.84 4.56
CA VAL A 72 -4.24 18.83 4.72
C VAL A 72 -2.87 19.41 4.37
N GLU A 73 -1.82 18.79 4.90
CA GLU A 73 -0.45 19.01 4.45
C GLU A 73 -0.19 18.26 3.16
N VAL A 74 0.36 18.97 2.17
CA VAL A 74 0.74 18.42 0.87
C VAL A 74 2.22 18.67 0.61
N TRP A 75 2.84 17.75 -0.12
CA TRP A 75 4.17 17.92 -0.65
C TRP A 75 4.09 18.68 -1.98
N ALA A 76 4.42 19.97 -1.93
CA ALA A 76 4.38 20.85 -3.08
C ALA A 76 5.66 20.71 -3.92
N VAL A 77 5.47 20.52 -5.22
CA VAL A 77 6.53 20.47 -6.23
C VAL A 77 6.32 21.56 -7.29
N TRP A 78 7.35 21.82 -8.10
CA TRP A 78 7.28 22.73 -9.23
C TRP A 78 7.86 22.04 -10.46
N LEU A 79 6.98 21.40 -11.23
CA LEU A 79 7.35 20.59 -12.39
C LEU A 79 6.66 21.15 -13.64
N ASP A 80 7.31 21.05 -14.80
CA ASP A 80 6.60 21.22 -16.06
C ASP A 80 5.65 20.03 -16.35
N GLU A 81 4.84 20.13 -17.40
CA GLU A 81 3.81 19.12 -17.70
C GLU A 81 4.39 17.74 -18.02
N ALA A 82 5.54 17.68 -18.67
CA ALA A 82 6.18 16.41 -19.03
C ALA A 82 6.75 15.73 -17.78
N GLN A 83 7.43 16.50 -16.93
CA GLN A 83 7.91 16.06 -15.63
C GLN A 83 6.76 15.65 -14.69
N GLU A 84 5.65 16.39 -14.70
CA GLU A 84 4.46 16.08 -13.90
C GLU A 84 3.88 14.71 -14.26
N LYS A 85 3.68 14.45 -15.56
CA LYS A 85 3.18 13.15 -16.05
C LYS A 85 4.15 12.02 -15.74
N ALA A 86 5.45 12.24 -15.94
CA ALA A 86 6.49 11.26 -15.59
C ALA A 86 6.48 10.95 -14.09
N ALA A 87 6.38 11.98 -13.24
CA ALA A 87 6.28 11.83 -11.79
C ALA A 87 4.99 11.10 -11.38
N ASN A 88 3.85 11.39 -12.02
CA ASN A 88 2.61 10.66 -11.79
C ASN A 88 2.78 9.17 -12.07
N ILE A 89 3.41 8.79 -13.20
CA ILE A 89 3.69 7.39 -13.53
C ILE A 89 4.66 6.77 -12.50
N ALA A 90 5.75 7.47 -12.18
CA ALA A 90 6.78 6.97 -11.26
C ALA A 90 6.20 6.68 -9.86
N LEU A 91 5.39 7.58 -9.31
CA LEU A 91 4.71 7.41 -8.01
C LEU A 91 3.72 6.23 -8.00
N ASN A 92 3.24 5.79 -9.17
CA ASN A 92 2.36 4.64 -9.30
C ASN A 92 3.10 3.32 -9.52
N LYS A 93 4.31 3.34 -10.09
CA LYS A 93 5.05 2.14 -10.52
C LYS A 93 6.21 1.77 -9.60
N LEU A 94 6.88 2.73 -8.97
CA LEU A 94 8.10 2.50 -8.18
C LEU A 94 7.81 2.05 -6.73
N SER A 95 6.83 1.16 -6.54
CA SER A 95 6.67 0.37 -5.33
C SER A 95 7.43 -0.94 -5.54
N GLY A 96 8.48 -1.19 -4.76
CA GLY A 96 9.22 -2.45 -4.83
C GLY A 96 8.36 -3.68 -4.51
N GLU A 97 8.99 -4.84 -4.46
CA GLU A 97 8.36 -6.10 -4.07
C GLU A 97 8.59 -6.38 -2.58
N PHE A 98 7.68 -7.13 -1.97
CA PHE A 98 7.84 -7.57 -0.59
C PHE A 98 8.72 -8.83 -0.53
N ASP A 99 9.60 -8.87 0.46
CA ASP A 99 10.18 -10.12 0.96
C ASP A 99 9.10 -10.80 1.81
N PHE A 100 8.48 -11.84 1.26
CA PHE A 100 7.33 -12.50 1.88
C PHE A 100 7.66 -13.14 3.25
N PRO A 101 8.75 -13.91 3.43
CA PRO A 101 9.20 -14.36 4.74
C PRO A 101 9.33 -13.22 5.77
N ALA A 102 10.06 -12.16 5.45
CA ALA A 102 10.26 -11.06 6.40
C ALA A 102 8.95 -10.30 6.71
N LEU A 103 8.08 -10.14 5.72
CA LEU A 103 6.77 -9.52 5.91
C LEU A 103 5.86 -10.36 6.81
N LYS A 104 5.88 -11.69 6.65
CA LYS A 104 5.14 -12.61 7.51
C LYS A 104 5.57 -12.48 8.97
N ASP A 105 6.88 -12.46 9.24
CA ASP A 105 7.38 -12.34 10.61
C ASP A 105 6.88 -11.06 11.28
N ILE A 106 6.90 -9.93 10.56
CA ILE A 106 6.37 -8.64 11.06
C ILE A 106 4.86 -8.71 11.27
N LEU A 107 4.10 -9.29 10.34
CA LEU A 107 2.65 -9.42 10.47
C LEU A 107 2.28 -10.27 11.70
N GLN A 108 3.00 -11.35 11.96
CA GLN A 108 2.78 -12.18 13.15
C GLN A 108 3.17 -11.47 14.46
N GLU A 109 4.20 -10.62 14.43
CA GLU A 109 4.61 -9.83 15.58
C GLU A 109 3.53 -8.82 15.99
N ILE A 110 2.88 -8.18 15.01
CA ILE A 110 1.86 -7.15 15.27
C ILE A 110 0.43 -7.72 15.42
N ASP A 111 0.20 -8.98 15.03
CA ASP A 111 -1.08 -9.69 15.20
C ASP A 111 -1.28 -10.15 16.65
N THR A 112 -1.40 -9.19 17.55
CA THR A 112 -1.63 -9.41 18.99
C THR A 112 -3.10 -9.30 19.39
N GLY A 113 -3.97 -8.95 18.45
CA GLY A 113 -5.37 -8.57 18.69
C GLY A 113 -5.55 -7.13 19.20
N GLU A 114 -4.47 -6.39 19.46
CA GLU A 114 -4.53 -4.97 19.87
C GLU A 114 -4.59 -4.01 18.68
N ILE A 115 -4.07 -4.43 17.53
CA ILE A 115 -4.01 -3.64 16.30
C ILE A 115 -4.87 -4.32 15.24
N ASP A 116 -5.66 -3.53 14.53
CA ASP A 116 -6.43 -4.00 13.41
C ASP A 116 -5.58 -4.04 12.13
N LEU A 117 -5.31 -5.23 11.60
CA LEU A 117 -4.39 -5.41 10.47
C LEU A 117 -4.87 -4.76 9.17
N ASP A 118 -6.14 -4.38 9.03
CA ASP A 118 -6.63 -3.63 7.86
C ASP A 118 -5.85 -2.32 7.65
N ILE A 119 -5.31 -1.72 8.72
CA ILE A 119 -4.56 -0.47 8.63
C ILE A 119 -3.25 -0.60 7.86
N THR A 120 -2.75 -1.84 7.70
CA THR A 120 -1.58 -2.16 6.87
C THR A 120 -1.89 -2.02 5.37
N GLY A 121 -3.17 -2.09 5.00
CA GLY A 121 -3.64 -2.07 3.61
C GLY A 121 -3.83 -3.46 2.99
N PHE A 122 -3.28 -4.52 3.60
CA PHE A 122 -3.55 -5.89 3.18
C PHE A 122 -4.94 -6.33 3.65
N SER A 123 -5.66 -7.04 2.80
CA SER A 123 -6.86 -7.78 3.21
C SER A 123 -6.48 -9.03 3.99
N GLU A 124 -7.40 -9.53 4.81
CA GLU A 124 -7.26 -10.83 5.48
C GLU A 124 -6.98 -11.97 4.48
N HIS A 125 -7.57 -11.90 3.29
CA HIS A 125 -7.34 -12.89 2.24
C HIS A 125 -5.93 -12.83 1.68
N GLU A 126 -5.40 -11.63 1.39
CA GLU A 126 -4.01 -11.46 0.95
C GLU A 126 -3.04 -11.99 2.01
N ILE A 127 -3.27 -11.67 3.28
CA ILE A 127 -2.47 -12.19 4.39
C ILE A 127 -2.54 -13.71 4.44
N ALA A 128 -3.74 -14.30 4.36
CA ALA A 128 -3.92 -15.75 4.39
C ALA A 128 -3.22 -16.47 3.22
N GLU A 129 -3.36 -15.95 2.00
CA GLU A 129 -2.69 -16.48 0.81
C GLU A 129 -1.16 -16.40 0.95
N MET A 130 -0.63 -15.28 1.46
CA MET A 130 0.80 -15.12 1.72
C MET A 130 1.28 -16.11 2.79
N MET A 131 0.52 -16.32 3.86
CA MET A 131 0.85 -17.27 4.93
C MET A 131 0.86 -18.72 4.43
N GLU A 132 -0.05 -19.06 3.51
CA GLU A 132 -0.12 -20.39 2.89
C GLU A 132 1.02 -20.64 1.90
N ALA A 133 1.40 -19.64 1.10
CA ALA A 133 2.49 -19.75 0.13
C ALA A 133 3.89 -19.94 0.78
N ILE A 134 4.06 -19.56 2.05
CA ILE A 134 5.31 -19.68 2.81
C ILE A 134 5.37 -20.97 3.65
N LYS A 135 4.34 -21.84 3.60
CA LYS A 135 4.42 -23.14 4.29
C LYS A 135 5.67 -23.87 3.76
N PRO A 136 6.62 -24.27 4.62
CA PRO A 136 7.74 -25.09 4.17
C PRO A 136 7.16 -26.33 3.49
N GLU A 137 7.79 -26.79 2.39
CA GLU A 137 7.57 -28.17 1.93
C GLU A 137 7.66 -29.05 3.18
N GLU A 138 6.66 -29.88 3.44
CA GLU A 138 6.70 -30.81 4.57
C GLU A 138 8.06 -31.52 4.54
N GLU A 139 8.93 -31.26 5.51
CA GLU A 139 10.12 -32.07 5.72
C GLU A 139 9.65 -33.49 6.04
N GLY A 140 9.63 -34.32 5.00
CA GLY A 140 9.58 -35.77 5.06
C GLY A 140 8.40 -36.39 5.80
N LYS A 141 7.32 -36.70 5.08
CA LYS A 141 6.85 -38.08 5.17
C LYS A 141 7.94 -38.94 4.54
N ALA A 142 8.80 -39.53 5.38
CA ALA A 142 9.56 -40.69 4.97
C ALA A 142 8.55 -41.76 4.54
N THR A 143 8.25 -41.81 3.23
CA THR A 143 7.72 -43.02 2.63
C THR A 143 8.88 -43.99 2.62
N GLY A 144 9.12 -44.63 3.77
CA GLY A 144 9.94 -45.83 3.80
C GLY A 144 9.27 -46.82 2.89
N GLU A 145 9.74 -46.92 1.65
CA GLU A 145 9.32 -47.97 0.75
C GLU A 145 9.58 -49.30 1.45
N ILE A 146 8.59 -50.19 1.43
CA ILE A 146 8.69 -51.47 2.10
C ILE A 146 8.93 -52.51 1.01
N CYS A 147 9.95 -53.35 1.14
CA CYS A 147 10.23 -54.38 0.15
C CYS A 147 9.06 -55.38 0.07
N GLU A 148 8.35 -55.44 -1.07
CA GLU A 148 7.14 -56.28 -1.23
C GLU A 148 7.40 -57.80 -1.09
N THR A 149 8.66 -58.22 -1.21
CA THR A 149 9.05 -59.63 -1.07
C THR A 149 9.31 -60.04 0.39
N CYS A 150 9.72 -59.10 1.25
CA CYS A 150 10.15 -59.43 2.63
C CYS A 150 9.58 -58.56 3.74
N GLY A 151 8.83 -57.50 3.40
CA GLY A 151 8.12 -56.64 4.34
C GLY A 151 9.00 -55.75 5.23
N LYS A 152 10.28 -55.57 4.88
CA LYS A 152 11.20 -54.69 5.63
C LYS A 152 11.29 -53.31 4.98
N PRO A 153 11.53 -52.24 5.78
CA PRO A 153 11.82 -50.91 5.23
C PRO A 153 13.07 -50.96 4.34
N LEU A 154 13.02 -50.27 3.19
CA LEU A 154 14.17 -49.95 2.35
C LEU A 154 14.99 -48.82 2.99
#